data_AF-A0A8T7CMT7-F1
#
_entry.id   AF-A0A8T7CMT7-F1
#
_cell.length_a   1.000
_cell.length_b   1.000
_cell.length_c   1.000
_cell.angle_alpha   90.00
_cell.angle_beta   90.00
_cell.angle_gamma   90.00
#
_symmetry.space_group_name_H-M   'P 1'
#
loop_
_entity.id
_entity.type
_entity.pdbx_description
1 polymer ?
#
loop_
_entity_poly.entity_id
_entity_poly.type
_entity_poly.pdbx_seq_one_letter_code
_entity_poly.pdbx_strand_id
1 'polypeptide(L)'
;LKGEKPANSFQPDGKDVSAFSNRLCRAHANCYENLPLFAAVILLALVMGRNGITDPLALWFLGARVAQSVAHLVSTDNRVVLLRFTFFLLQWLILAYWVFRLLTSA
;
A
#
# COMPACT_ATOMS: atom_id res chain seq x y z
N LEU A 1 5.71 -23.76 -12.27
CA LEU A 1 5.39 -23.57 -13.70
C LEU A 1 5.70 -24.88 -14.41
N LYS A 2 4.72 -25.54 -15.05
CA LYS A 2 4.90 -26.87 -15.66
C LYS A 2 5.28 -26.84 -17.16
N GLY A 3 5.42 -25.65 -17.74
CA GLY A 3 5.72 -25.51 -19.18
C GLY A 3 4.52 -25.72 -20.11
N GLU A 4 3.31 -25.90 -19.55
CA GLU A 4 2.07 -26.18 -20.30
C GLU A 4 1.49 -24.94 -21.02
N LYS A 5 2.10 -23.76 -20.85
CA LYS A 5 1.59 -22.48 -21.35
C LYS A 5 2.71 -21.64 -22.00
N PRO A 6 2.49 -21.04 -23.20
CA PRO A 6 3.47 -20.17 -23.85
C PRO A 6 3.86 -18.97 -22.98
N ALA A 7 5.15 -18.63 -22.95
CA ALA A 7 5.71 -17.60 -22.07
C ALA A 7 5.10 -16.19 -22.26
N ASN A 8 4.60 -15.88 -23.46
CA ASN A 8 4.01 -14.58 -23.80
C ASN A 8 2.48 -14.54 -23.64
N SER A 9 1.86 -15.60 -23.11
CA SER A 9 0.39 -15.71 -23.02
C SER A 9 -0.15 -15.50 -21.60
N PHE A 10 0.72 -15.17 -20.64
CA PHE A 10 0.32 -14.90 -19.26
C PHE A 10 -0.44 -13.57 -19.15
N GLN A 11 -1.55 -13.57 -18.41
CA GLN A 11 -2.30 -12.33 -18.20
C GLN A 11 -1.58 -11.45 -17.18
N PRO A 12 -1.52 -10.12 -17.39
CA PRO A 12 -0.88 -9.21 -16.43
C PRO A 12 -1.50 -9.23 -15.03
N ASP A 13 -2.78 -9.58 -14.93
CA ASP A 13 -3.50 -9.65 -13.65
C ASP A 13 -3.35 -10.99 -12.92
N GLY A 14 -2.62 -11.95 -13.52
CA GLY A 14 -2.26 -13.24 -12.94
C GLY A 14 -3.42 -14.20 -12.67
N LYS A 15 -4.65 -13.92 -13.17
CA LYS A 15 -5.83 -14.79 -12.95
C LYS A 15 -5.71 -16.15 -13.60
N ASP A 16 -5.01 -16.20 -14.71
CA ASP A 16 -4.73 -17.38 -15.51
C ASP A 16 -3.68 -18.32 -14.89
N VAL A 17 -3.05 -17.92 -13.78
CA VAL A 17 -2.05 -18.72 -13.05
C VAL A 17 -2.65 -19.37 -11.81
N SER A 18 -3.25 -18.57 -10.91
CA SER A 18 -3.94 -19.06 -9.72
C SER A 18 -4.67 -17.92 -9.00
N ALA A 19 -5.58 -18.26 -8.08
CA ALA A 19 -6.22 -17.28 -7.20
C ALA A 19 -5.20 -16.49 -6.36
N PHE A 20 -4.11 -17.14 -5.91
CA PHE A 20 -3.05 -16.47 -5.17
C PHE A 20 -2.28 -15.49 -6.07
N SER A 21 -1.92 -15.91 -7.29
CA SER A 21 -1.24 -15.05 -8.28
C SER A 21 -2.06 -13.80 -8.58
N ASN A 22 -3.38 -13.94 -8.76
CA ASN A 22 -4.24 -12.77 -8.93
C ASN A 22 -4.23 -11.83 -7.73
N ARG A 23 -4.32 -12.35 -6.50
CA ARG A 23 -4.24 -11.52 -5.29
C ARG A 23 -2.89 -10.82 -5.18
N LEU A 24 -1.80 -11.48 -5.58
CA LEU A 24 -0.46 -10.90 -5.61
C LEU A 24 -0.36 -9.72 -6.59
N CYS A 25 -0.79 -9.90 -7.84
CA CYS A 25 -0.80 -8.80 -8.81
C CYS A 25 -1.66 -7.63 -8.33
N ARG A 26 -2.81 -7.90 -7.69
CA ARG A 26 -3.67 -6.85 -7.13
C ARG A 26 -3.08 -6.15 -5.90
N ALA A 27 -2.39 -6.88 -5.02
CA ALA A 27 -1.70 -6.27 -3.88
C ALA A 27 -0.54 -5.37 -4.36
N HIS A 28 0.20 -5.81 -5.39
CA HIS A 28 1.22 -5.01 -6.05
C HIS A 28 0.61 -3.75 -6.69
N ALA A 29 -0.52 -3.88 -7.39
CA ALA A 29 -1.25 -2.75 -7.95
C ALA A 29 -1.63 -1.71 -6.90
N ASN A 30 -2.16 -2.18 -5.77
CA ASN A 30 -2.54 -1.31 -4.67
C ASN A 30 -1.36 -0.51 -4.11
N CYS A 31 -0.14 -1.09 -4.06
CA CYS A 31 1.05 -0.37 -3.59
C CYS A 31 1.40 0.82 -4.49
N TYR A 32 1.50 0.63 -5.82
CA TYR A 32 1.92 1.73 -6.69
C TYR A 32 0.81 2.76 -6.94
N GLU A 33 -0.47 2.39 -6.87
CA GLU A 33 -1.59 3.34 -6.97
C GLU A 33 -1.56 4.38 -5.84
N ASN A 34 -1.07 3.99 -4.68
CA ASN A 34 -1.00 4.86 -3.51
C ASN A 34 0.36 5.55 -3.33
N LEU A 35 1.42 5.04 -3.98
CA LEU A 35 2.77 5.56 -3.85
C LEU A 35 2.87 7.06 -4.18
N PRO A 36 2.20 7.61 -5.22
CA PRO A 36 2.28 9.03 -5.53
C PRO A 36 1.83 9.94 -4.39
N LEU A 37 0.74 9.59 -3.69
CA LEU A 37 0.22 10.40 -2.59
C LEU A 37 1.19 10.41 -1.41
N PHE A 38 1.70 9.24 -1.03
CA PHE A 38 2.70 9.12 0.03
C PHE A 38 3.98 9.90 -0.33
N ALA A 39 4.51 9.69 -1.53
CA ALA A 39 5.72 10.34 -1.99
C ALA A 39 5.57 11.86 -2.01
N ALA A 40 4.43 12.38 -2.46
CA ALA A 40 4.18 13.83 -2.48
C ALA A 40 4.23 14.45 -1.07
N VAL A 41 3.64 13.81 -0.06
CA VAL A 41 3.65 14.31 1.32
C VAL A 41 5.05 14.25 1.94
N ILE A 42 5.79 13.16 1.72
CA ILE A 42 7.17 13.04 2.20
C ILE A 42 8.09 14.06 1.52
N LEU A 43 8.00 14.22 0.19
CA LEU A 43 8.78 15.21 -0.55
C LEU A 43 8.45 16.64 -0.10
N LEU A 44 7.19 16.95 0.17
CA LEU A 44 6.79 18.22 0.74
C LEU A 44 7.47 18.45 2.10
N ALA A 45 7.42 17.48 3.01
CA ALA A 45 8.08 17.57 4.31
C ALA A 45 9.60 17.79 4.17
N LEU A 46 10.26 17.10 3.23
CA LEU A 46 11.69 17.25 2.94
C LEU A 46 12.01 18.65 2.42
N VAL A 47 11.27 19.16 1.44
CA VAL A 47 11.48 20.51 0.87
C VAL A 47 11.23 21.60 1.90
N MET A 48 10.28 21.40 2.81
CA MET A 48 10.02 22.33 3.92
C MET A 48 11.08 22.23 5.04
N GLY A 49 11.95 21.21 5.04
CA GLY A 49 12.87 20.94 6.16
C GLY A 49 12.17 20.48 7.43
N ARG A 50 11.02 19.80 7.30
CA ARG A 50 10.10 19.44 8.40
C ARG A 50 9.88 17.93 8.54
N ASN A 51 10.87 17.13 8.16
CA ASN A 51 10.84 15.67 8.27
C ASN A 51 10.58 15.18 9.71
N GLY A 52 10.90 15.96 10.75
CA GLY A 52 10.54 15.61 12.13
C GLY A 52 9.03 15.42 12.38
N ILE A 53 8.15 15.94 11.52
CA ILE A 53 6.71 15.66 11.55
C ILE A 53 6.38 14.25 11.02
N THR A 54 7.13 13.79 10.01
CA THR A 54 6.89 12.52 9.31
C THR A 54 7.60 11.34 9.95
N ASP A 55 8.83 11.54 10.43
CA ASP A 55 9.74 10.47 10.86
C ASP A 55 9.14 9.53 11.94
N PRO A 56 8.47 10.03 13.00
CA PRO A 56 7.93 9.15 14.06
C PRO A 56 6.85 8.18 13.58
N LEU A 57 6.11 8.52 12.52
CA LEU A 57 5.01 7.71 12.00
C LEU A 57 5.37 6.96 10.71
N ALA A 58 6.56 7.19 10.15
CA ALA A 58 6.96 6.60 8.87
C ALA A 58 6.97 5.06 8.92
N LEU A 59 7.53 4.47 9.98
CA LEU A 59 7.54 3.01 10.16
C LEU A 59 6.14 2.44 10.43
N TRP A 60 5.27 3.19 11.11
CA TRP A 60 3.88 2.79 11.31
C TRP A 60 3.10 2.76 9.99
N PHE A 61 3.30 3.76 9.12
CA PHE A 61 2.73 3.78 7.79
C PHE A 61 3.23 2.60 6.93
N LEU A 62 4.54 2.35 6.92
CA LEU A 62 5.14 1.23 6.20
C LEU A 62 4.66 -0.12 6.73
N GLY A 63 4.60 -0.29 8.05
CA GLY A 63 4.08 -1.49 8.69
C GLY A 63 2.63 -1.76 8.32
N ALA A 64 1.78 -0.71 8.31
CA ALA A 64 0.40 -0.81 7.87
C ALA A 64 0.28 -1.24 6.39
N ARG A 65 1.15 -0.74 5.51
CA ARG A 65 1.21 -1.16 4.10
C ARG A 65 1.56 -2.63 3.95
N VAL A 66 2.61 -3.09 4.65
CA VAL A 66 3.04 -4.50 4.60
C VAL A 66 1.92 -5.40 5.15
N ALA A 67 1.34 -5.06 6.30
CA ALA A 67 0.28 -5.84 6.91
C ALA A 67 -0.99 -5.91 6.03
N GLN A 68 -1.37 -4.80 5.39
CA GLN A 68 -2.48 -4.75 4.43
C GLN A 68 -2.22 -5.68 3.23
N SER A 69 -1.02 -5.65 2.65
CA SER A 69 -0.64 -6.51 1.53
C SER A 69 -0.65 -7.99 1.94
N VAL A 70 -0.05 -8.34 3.07
CA VAL A 70 -0.07 -9.72 3.59
C VAL A 70 -1.51 -10.21 3.80
N ALA A 71 -2.36 -9.40 4.44
CA ALA A 71 -3.77 -9.77 4.63
C ALA A 71 -4.51 -9.96 3.28
N HIS A 72 -4.19 -9.17 2.25
CA HIS A 72 -4.71 -9.35 0.89
C HIS A 72 -4.29 -10.69 0.27
N LEU A 73 -3.03 -11.08 0.44
CA LEU A 73 -2.51 -12.33 -0.09
C LEU A 73 -3.15 -13.55 0.57
N VAL A 74 -3.35 -13.48 1.89
CA VAL A 74 -3.88 -14.58 2.71
C VAL A 74 -5.30 -14.97 2.31
N SER A 75 -6.25 -14.03 2.30
CA SER A 75 -7.66 -14.36 2.02
C SER A 75 -8.47 -13.15 1.53
N THR A 76 -9.61 -13.43 0.90
CA THR A 76 -10.65 -12.47 0.52
C THR A 76 -11.92 -12.60 1.36
N ASP A 77 -11.89 -13.37 2.44
CA ASP A 77 -13.02 -13.49 3.36
C ASP A 77 -13.34 -12.16 4.03
N ASN A 78 -14.61 -11.97 4.40
CA ASN A 78 -15.12 -10.70 4.92
C ASN A 78 -14.31 -10.18 6.11
N ARG A 79 -13.90 -11.05 7.04
CA ARG A 79 -13.08 -10.66 8.22
C ARG A 79 -11.70 -10.13 7.81
N VAL A 80 -11.06 -10.78 6.84
CA VAL A 80 -9.73 -10.39 6.36
C VAL A 80 -9.82 -9.12 5.51
N VAL A 81 -10.90 -8.94 4.76
CA VAL A 81 -11.19 -7.69 4.04
C VAL A 81 -11.37 -6.53 5.01
N LEU A 82 -12.10 -6.70 6.11
CA LEU A 82 -12.21 -5.68 7.16
C LEU A 82 -10.83 -5.37 7.77
N LEU A 83 -10.02 -6.39 8.08
CA LEU A 83 -8.67 -6.20 8.60
C LEU A 83 -7.79 -5.37 7.65
N ARG A 84 -7.85 -5.65 6.34
CA ARG A 84 -7.16 -4.84 5.32
C ARG A 84 -7.65 -3.40 5.32
N PHE A 85 -8.96 -3.21 5.45
CA PHE A 85 -9.53 -1.87 5.52
C PHE A 85 -9.05 -1.11 6.77
N THR A 86 -8.89 -1.78 7.92
CA THR A 86 -8.30 -1.17 9.12
C THR A 86 -6.86 -0.68 8.88
N PHE A 87 -6.01 -1.49 8.24
CA PHE A 87 -4.65 -1.06 7.91
C PHE A 87 -4.63 0.07 6.88
N PHE A 88 -5.52 0.03 5.89
CA PHE A 88 -5.69 1.12 4.93
C PHE A 88 -6.13 2.42 5.61
N LEU A 89 -7.11 2.34 6.53
CA LEU A 89 -7.59 3.49 7.29
C LEU A 89 -6.47 4.11 8.14
N LEU A 90 -5.65 3.29 8.81
CA LEU A 90 -4.49 3.77 9.57
C LEU A 90 -3.54 4.60 8.70
N GLN A 91 -3.27 4.16 7.47
CA GLN A 91 -2.43 4.91 6.52
C GLN A 91 -3.04 6.26 6.15
N TRP A 92 -4.34 6.32 5.89
CA TRP A 92 -5.05 7.56 5.59
C TRP A 92 -5.06 8.54 6.77
N LEU A 93 -5.22 8.03 8.00
CA LEU A 93 -5.15 8.85 9.21
C LEU A 93 -3.75 9.45 9.38
N ILE A 94 -2.69 8.67 9.17
CA ILE A 94 -1.30 9.16 9.22
C ILE A 94 -1.06 10.23 8.13
N LEU A 95 -1.51 9.99 6.89
CA LEU A 95 -1.38 10.95 5.80
C LEU A 95 -2.12 12.26 6.09
N ALA A 96 -3.38 12.18 6.53
CA ALA A 96 -4.17 13.35 6.87
C ALA A 96 -3.53 14.15 8.01
N TYR A 97 -3.01 13.46 9.02
CA TYR A 97 -2.25 14.07 10.11
C TYR A 97 -1.00 14.79 9.61
N TRP A 98 -0.19 14.16 8.76
CA TRP A 98 1.01 14.79 8.19
C TRP A 98 0.67 16.05 7.39
N VAL A 99 -0.32 15.96 6.49
CA VAL A 99 -0.77 17.11 5.69
C VAL A 99 -1.23 18.23 6.61
N PHE A 100 -2.10 17.93 7.58
CA PHE A 100 -2.59 18.92 8.54
C PHE A 100 -1.44 19.60 9.30
N ARG A 101 -0.48 18.83 9.82
CA ARG A 101 0.65 19.35 10.59
C ARG A 101 1.59 20.19 9.71
N LEU A 102 1.89 19.75 8.50
CA LEU A 102 2.75 20.49 7.57
C LEU A 102 2.14 21.84 7.19
N LEU A 103 0.82 21.91 7.02
CA LEU A 103 0.11 23.14 6.63
C LEU A 103 -0.16 24.11 7.79
N THR A 104 -0.34 23.61 9.02
CA THR A 104 -0.77 24.46 10.16
C THR A 104 0.36 24.84 11.10
N SER A 105 1.47 24.11 11.10
CA SER A 105 2.54 24.34 12.08
C SER A 105 3.51 25.44 11.62
N ALA A 106 3.05 26.52 11.00
CA ALA A 106 3.89 27.62 10.49
C ALA A 106 4.84 28.19 11.56
#